data_AF-A0A959L715-F1
#
_entry.id   AF-A0A959L715-F1
#
_cell.length_a   1.000
_cell.length_b   1.000
_cell.length_c   1.000
_cell.angle_alpha   90.00
_cell.angle_beta   90.00
_cell.angle_gamma   90.00
#
_symmetry.space_group_name_H-M   'P 1'
#
loop_
_entity.id
_entity.type
_entity.pdbx_description
1 polymer ?
#
loop_
_entity_poly.entity_id
_entity_poly.type
_entity_poly.pdbx_seq_one_letter_code
_entity_poly.pdbx_strand_id
1 'polypeptide(L)' 'KKRIDKAHLAGSKERLTQRDKLVIVYLNEKDREEYSNYLQLLIDENLLEPEIEEVVVEKVQGIQGIKALRTRFRNRN' A
#
# COMPACT_ATOMS: atom_id res chain seq x y z
N LYS A 1 17.01 7.67 -11.68
CA LYS A 1 16.44 6.42 -11.13
C LYS A 1 15.39 6.79 -10.09
N LYS A 2 14.10 6.78 -10.44
CA LYS A 2 13.01 7.11 -9.50
C LYS A 2 12.84 5.92 -8.55
N ARG A 3 12.99 6.13 -7.24
CA ARG A 3 12.77 5.06 -6.27
C ARG A 3 11.59 5.40 -5.35
N ILE A 4 10.50 4.67 -5.51
CA ILE A 4 9.25 4.81 -4.72
C ILE A 4 9.45 4.29 -3.28
N ASP A 5 10.47 3.47 -3.04
CA ASP A 5 10.79 2.91 -1.72
C ASP A 5 11.15 3.96 -0.64
N LYS A 6 11.42 5.21 -1.05
CA LYS A 6 11.70 6.34 -0.16
C LYS A 6 10.56 7.36 -0.07
N ALA A 7 9.39 7.06 -0.63
CA ALA A 7 8.24 7.96 -0.54
C ALA A 7 7.67 7.98 0.88
N HIS A 8 7.07 9.11 1.25
CA HIS A 8 6.29 9.27 2.48
C HIS A 8 4.80 9.27 2.17
N LEU A 9 3.99 9.10 3.21
CA LEU A 9 2.56 9.34 3.13
C LEU A 9 2.29 10.84 2.98
N ALA A 10 1.31 11.21 2.17
CA ALA A 10 0.97 12.61 1.96
C ALA A 10 0.56 13.27 3.29
N GLY A 11 1.22 14.39 3.62
CA GLY A 11 0.96 15.12 4.86
C GLY A 11 1.59 14.52 6.12
N SER A 12 2.42 13.48 5.99
CA SER A 12 3.12 12.84 7.11
C SER A 12 4.60 12.64 6.80
N LYS A 13 5.42 12.53 7.86
CA LYS A 13 6.83 12.09 7.76
C LYS A 13 6.95 10.56 7.80
N GLU A 14 5.83 9.85 7.87
CA GLU A 14 5.80 8.40 7.85
C GLU A 14 6.15 7.87 6.46
N ARG A 15 7.07 6.89 6.41
CA ARG A 15 7.45 6.23 5.17
C ARG A 15 6.30 5.38 4.64
N LEU A 16 6.12 5.40 3.32
CA LEU A 16 5.16 4.56 2.63
C LEU A 16 5.43 3.08 2.90
N THR A 17 6.70 2.67 2.76
CA THR A 17 7.16 1.32 3.07
C THR A 17 7.57 1.20 4.53
N GLN A 18 7.10 0.14 5.20
CA GLN A 18 7.49 -0.21 6.55
C GLN A 18 7.80 -1.70 6.62
N ARG A 19 8.57 -2.11 7.63
CA ARG A 19 8.80 -3.53 7.92
C ARG A 19 7.46 -4.20 8.24
N ASP A 20 7.30 -5.44 7.80
CA ASP A 20 6.10 -6.27 8.01
C ASP A 20 4.80 -5.71 7.40
N LYS A 21 4.91 -4.71 6.50
CA LYS A 21 3.78 -4.19 5.73
C LYS A 21 3.95 -4.44 4.23
N LEU A 22 2.87 -4.84 3.58
CA LEU A 22 2.73 -4.90 2.13
C LEU A 22 2.12 -3.58 1.63
N VAL A 23 2.67 -3.05 0.54
CA VAL A 23 2.15 -1.83 -0.11
C VAL A 23 2.00 -2.09 -1.60
N ILE A 24 0.82 -1.80 -2.15
CA ILE A 24 0.52 -1.88 -3.57
C ILE A 24 0.15 -0.48 -4.05
N VAL A 25 0.96 0.07 -4.96
CA VAL A 25 0.75 1.39 -5.54
C VAL A 25 -0.04 1.25 -6.85
N TYR A 26 -1.10 2.05 -7.01
CA TYR A 26 -1.98 1.99 -8.17
C TYR A 26 -2.32 3.41 -8.68
N LEU A 27 -2.79 3.51 -9.93
CA LEU A 27 -3.06 4.81 -10.59
C LEU A 27 -4.54 5.08 -10.85
N ASN A 28 -5.35 4.03 -10.87
CA ASN A 28 -6.71 4.00 -11.39
C ASN A 28 -7.57 3.06 -10.52
N GLU A 29 -8.87 3.36 -10.43
CA GLU A 29 -9.78 2.66 -9.52
C GLU A 29 -10.00 1.19 -9.91
N LYS A 30 -9.89 0.84 -11.20
CA LYS A 30 -9.99 -0.55 -11.64
C LYS A 30 -8.90 -1.42 -11.02
N ASP A 31 -7.66 -0.93 -11.03
CA ASP A 31 -6.51 -1.63 -10.43
C ASP A 31 -6.71 -1.74 -8.91
N ARG A 32 -7.26 -0.70 -8.25
CA ARG A 32 -7.62 -0.72 -6.83
C ARG A 32 -8.56 -1.88 -6.50
N GLU A 33 -9.63 -2.06 -7.27
CA GLU A 33 -10.61 -3.14 -7.07
C GLU A 33 -9.97 -4.52 -7.26
N GLU A 34 -9.18 -4.68 -8.32
CA GLU A 34 -8.50 -5.95 -8.62
C GLU A 34 -7.50 -6.32 -7.51
N TYR A 35 -6.68 -5.38 -7.06
CA TYR A 35 -5.76 -5.62 -5.95
C TYR A 35 -6.48 -5.85 -4.63
N SER A 36 -7.60 -5.18 -4.38
CA SER A 36 -8.39 -5.41 -3.16
C SER A 36 -8.92 -6.85 -3.12
N ASN A 37 -9.37 -7.39 -4.26
CA ASN A 37 -9.79 -8.79 -4.36
C ASN A 37 -8.64 -9.75 -4.07
N TYR A 38 -7.43 -9.48 -4.58
CA TYR A 38 -6.26 -10.30 -4.26
C TYR A 38 -5.86 -10.23 -2.79
N LEU A 39 -5.89 -9.03 -2.19
CA LEU A 39 -5.62 -8.87 -0.77
C LEU A 39 -6.65 -9.63 0.09
N GLN A 40 -7.92 -9.62 -0.31
CA GLN A 40 -8.96 -10.38 0.39
C GLN A 40 -8.67 -11.88 0.37
N LEU A 41 -8.26 -12.44 -0.78
CA LEU A 41 -7.87 -13.86 -0.87
C LEU A 41 -6.72 -14.19 0.11
N LEU A 42 -5.72 -13.32 0.22
CA LEU A 42 -4.59 -13.52 1.13
C LEU A 42 -4.96 -13.34 2.62
N ILE A 43 -5.96 -12.51 2.91
CA ILE A 43 -6.55 -12.38 4.25
C ILE A 43 -7.27 -13.68 4.61
N ASP A 44 -8.06 -14.23 3.68
CA ASP A 44 -8.81 -15.48 3.87
C ASP A 44 -7.85 -16.69 4.07
N GLU A 45 -6.69 -16.67 3.43
CA GLU A 45 -5.59 -17.63 3.64
C GLU A 45 -4.80 -17.42 4.95
N ASN A 46 -5.20 -16.45 5.78
CA ASN A 46 -4.52 -16.08 7.02
C ASN A 46 -3.04 -15.71 6.82
N LEU A 47 -2.72 -15.04 5.71
CA LEU A 47 -1.39 -14.50 5.42
C LEU A 47 -1.28 -13.01 5.75
N LEU A 48 -2.37 -12.27 5.61
CA LEU A 48 -2.46 -10.84 5.90
C LEU A 48 -3.47 -10.56 7.03
N GLU A 49 -3.32 -9.41 7.66
CA GLU A 49 -4.33 -8.88 8.57
C GLU A 49 -5.55 -8.36 7.79
N PRO A 50 -6.77 -8.45 8.35
CA PRO A 50 -8.01 -8.04 7.67
C PRO A 50 -8.09 -6.52 7.42
N GLU A 51 -7.22 -5.74 8.04
CA GLU A 51 -7.15 -4.30 7.87
C GLU A 51 -6.36 -3.94 6.60
N ILE A 52 -7.04 -3.28 5.66
CA ILE A 52 -6.44 -2.67 4.46
C ILE A 52 -6.60 -1.16 4.60
N GLU A 53 -5.47 -0.45 4.64
CA GLU A 53 -5.38 1.00 4.69
C GLU A 53 -5.25 1.56 3.26
N GLU A 54 -6.13 2.48 2.86
CA GLU A 54 -5.92 3.29 1.66
C GLU A 54 -5.09 4.53 2.00
N VAL A 55 -3.91 4.66 1.39
CA VAL A 55 -2.98 5.75 1.67
C VAL A 55 -2.63 6.52 0.41
N VAL A 56 -2.38 7.82 0.55
CA VAL A 56 -1.93 8.68 -0.55
C VAL A 56 -0.43 8.86 -0.45
N VAL A 57 0.26 8.69 -1.57
CA VAL A 57 1.71 8.86 -1.66
C VAL A 57 2.03 10.35 -1.82
N GLU A 58 3.00 10.85 -1.04
CA GLU A 58 3.49 12.23 -1.16
C GLU A 58 3.99 12.50 -2.60
N LYS A 59 3.85 13.75 -3.06
CA LYS A 59 4.22 14.17 -4.41
C LYS A 59 5.71 13.93 -4.68
N VAL A 60 6.02 12.84 -5.37
CA VAL A 60 7.39 12.56 -5.84
C VAL A 60 7.58 13.20 -7.22
N GLN A 61 8.36 14.28 -7.28
CA GLN A 61 8.90 14.88 -8.50
C GLN A 61 7.89 15.03 -9.67
N GLY A 62 6.76 15.71 -9.42
CA GLY A 62 5.81 16.12 -10.46
C GLY A 62 4.63 15.17 -10.71
N ILE A 63 4.59 14.01 -10.08
CA ILE A 63 3.41 13.12 -10.12
C ILE A 63 2.57 13.37 -8.87
N GLN A 64 1.30 13.77 -9.06
CA GLN A 64 0.32 14.04 -8.00
C GLN A 64 -0.73 12.94 -7.99
N GLY A 65 -1.25 12.62 -6.80
CA GLY A 65 -2.45 11.78 -6.66
C GLY A 65 -2.25 10.27 -6.77
N ILE A 66 -1.02 9.78 -6.62
CA ILE A 66 -0.79 8.33 -6.56
C ILE A 66 -1.35 7.80 -5.23
N LYS A 67 -2.21 6.79 -5.32
CA LYS A 67 -2.77 6.08 -4.17
C LYS A 67 -2.09 4.73 -3.98
N ALA A 68 -2.19 4.18 -2.78
CA ALA A 68 -1.70 2.85 -2.48
C ALA A 68 -2.63 2.14 -1.49
N LEU A 69 -2.70 0.83 -1.61
CA LEU A 69 -3.25 -0.05 -0.59
C LEU A 69 -2.09 -0.51 0.30
N ARG A 70 -2.30 -0.47 1.61
CA ARG A 70 -1.32 -0.90 2.60
C ARG A 70 -1.96 -1.86 3.58
N THR A 71 -1.29 -2.96 3.87
CA THR A 71 -1.75 -3.94 4.86
C THR A 71 -0.56 -4.58 5.54
N ARG A 72 -0.81 -5.35 6.60
CA ARG A 72 0.21 -5.95 7.44
C ARG A 72 0.24 -7.46 7.25
N PHE A 73 1.43 -8.06 7.26
CA PHE A 73 1.56 -9.51 7.31
C PHE A 73 1.12 -10.04 8.68
N ARG A 74 0.34 -11.11 8.67
CA ARG A 74 -0.02 -11.80 9.91
C ARG A 74 1.22 -12.51 10.44
N ASN A 75 1.60 -12.21 11.68
CA ASN A 75 2.75 -12.84 12.31
C ASN A 75 2.32 -14.21 12.85
N ARG A 76 2.84 -15.29 12.26
CA ARG A 76 2.70 -16.64 12.81
C ARG A 76 3.79 -16.83 13.84
N ASN A 77 3.48 -16.56 15.10
CA ASN A 77 4.28 -17.01 16.24
C ASN A 77 4.12 -18.51 16.44
#